data_AF-A0A2N9B9P0-F1
#
_entry.id   AF-A0A2N9B9P0-F1
#
_cell.length_a   1.000
_cell.length_b   1.000
_cell.length_c   1.000
_cell.angle_alpha   90.00
_cell.angle_beta   90.00
_cell.angle_gamma   90.00
#
_symmetry.space_group_name_H-M   'P 1'
#
loop_
_entity.id
_entity.type
_entity.pdbx_description
1 polymer ?
#
loop_
_entity_poly.entity_id
_entity_poly.type
_entity_poly.pdbx_seq_one_letter_code
_entity_poly.pdbx_strand_id
1 'polypeptide(L)'
;MSRVRHLLRGPRPEAAPLLVGRACALVGVLDIAAGVFPRFRHSRMHAIAEVLPGALGPFAAALSLSTGVLLLLLAHGLKRGKRRAWRAAVALLPAGAVAQFTYRHSIVGVLISLALLAPLLRHRDQFNALPDPRSRWRALANFVLMSAGSLLLGLLIVSVHTERMVGDPSLADRITHVIYGLFGFEGPVDYQGDASWTVAFSLGALGLLTAVTTIYLAFRPEHPAAQLTEEDEARLRALLERHGGRDSLGHFALRRDKAVVFSPSGKAAVTYRVVSGVMLASGDPIGDVEAWPGAIERFMDEARAHSWTPAVMGCSETGGEVWTRETGLDALELGDEAVVDVADFSLAGRAMRNVRQMVKRIERAGYETRVRRVRDLGDAELERIRRAADDWRGTDTERGFSMALGRVGDPADGDCLIATAHKQDDHPGPYGDLKAVLHFVPWGTDGASLDLMRRDRSADPGMNELLIVAALQAAPKFGIARVSLNFAMFRSALARGEKIGAGPVLRAWRGLLVFLSRWFQIESLYKFNAKFQPRWEPRFVVYRASADLPRIGFAAMQAEGFVNLALPLPRFLRRRRPAGRRPCAHGTTTERSVRAA
;
A
#
# COMPACT_ATOMS: atom_id res chain seq x y z
N MET A 1 -40.47 -0.78 -25.42
CA MET A 1 -40.54 -0.99 -23.94
C MET A 1 -39.27 -1.60 -23.31
N SER A 2 -38.28 -2.12 -24.05
CA SER A 2 -37.06 -2.72 -23.46
C SER A 2 -36.01 -1.70 -22.96
N ARG A 3 -35.87 -0.53 -23.60
CA ARG A 3 -34.92 0.53 -23.17
C ARG A 3 -35.31 1.20 -21.85
N VAL A 4 -36.60 1.33 -21.56
CA VAL A 4 -37.10 1.93 -20.30
C VAL A 4 -36.87 1.01 -19.10
N ARG A 5 -36.97 -0.32 -19.30
CA ARG A 5 -36.62 -1.31 -18.26
C ARG A 5 -35.13 -1.32 -17.92
N HIS A 6 -34.25 -0.91 -18.84
CA HIS A 6 -32.81 -0.80 -18.59
C HIS A 6 -32.44 0.43 -17.76
N LEU A 7 -33.18 1.54 -17.90
CA LEU A 7 -33.05 2.74 -17.05
C LEU A 7 -33.58 2.50 -15.63
N LEU A 8 -34.67 1.74 -15.48
CA LEU A 8 -35.25 1.39 -14.17
C LEU A 8 -34.45 0.34 -13.39
N ARG A 9 -33.61 -0.47 -14.07
CA ARG A 9 -32.76 -1.48 -13.40
C ARG A 9 -31.54 -0.89 -12.70
N GLY A 10 -31.24 0.41 -12.90
CA GLY A 10 -30.09 1.07 -12.30
C GLY A 10 -28.75 0.51 -12.81
N PRO A 11 -27.62 1.08 -12.38
CA PRO A 11 -26.31 0.52 -12.71
C PRO A 11 -26.15 -0.91 -12.18
N ARG A 12 -25.27 -1.71 -12.81
CA ARG A 12 -24.89 -3.02 -12.28
C ARG A 12 -24.55 -2.88 -10.80
N PRO A 13 -24.97 -3.82 -9.93
CA PRO A 13 -24.74 -3.73 -8.49
C PRO A 13 -23.30 -3.32 -8.17
N GLU A 14 -22.31 -4.02 -8.72
CA GLU A 14 -20.89 -3.75 -8.46
C GLU A 14 -20.38 -2.36 -8.87
N ALA A 15 -21.05 -1.69 -9.82
CA ALA A 15 -20.66 -0.37 -10.30
C ALA A 15 -21.30 0.79 -9.52
N ALA A 16 -22.33 0.52 -8.70
CA ALA A 16 -23.07 1.57 -8.01
C ALA A 16 -22.23 2.39 -7.02
N PRO A 17 -21.31 1.82 -6.21
CA PRO A 17 -20.49 2.61 -5.28
C PRO A 17 -19.54 3.55 -6.03
N LEU A 18 -18.99 3.10 -7.16
CA LEU A 18 -18.14 3.90 -8.02
C LEU A 18 -18.90 5.05 -8.68
N LEU A 19 -20.08 4.78 -9.24
CA LEU A 19 -20.89 5.78 -9.93
C LEU A 19 -21.46 6.82 -8.98
N VAL A 20 -22.05 6.39 -7.86
CA VAL A 20 -22.58 7.31 -6.84
C VAL A 20 -21.44 8.14 -6.25
N GLY A 21 -20.29 7.52 -5.95
CA GLY A 21 -19.13 8.26 -5.47
C GLY A 21 -18.56 9.24 -6.52
N ARG A 22 -18.64 8.95 -7.83
CA ARG A 22 -18.27 9.92 -8.88
C ARG A 22 -19.28 11.08 -8.95
N ALA A 23 -20.57 10.80 -8.83
CA ALA A 23 -21.61 11.82 -8.82
C ALA A 23 -21.48 12.75 -7.59
N CYS A 24 -21.28 12.20 -6.39
CA CYS A 24 -21.00 13.00 -5.19
C CYS A 24 -19.71 13.84 -5.34
N ALA A 25 -18.68 13.30 -5.99
CA ALA A 25 -17.46 14.07 -6.24
C ALA A 25 -17.68 15.23 -7.21
N LEU A 26 -18.46 15.02 -8.28
CA LEU A 26 -18.81 16.07 -9.24
C LEU A 26 -19.60 17.19 -8.55
N VAL A 27 -20.63 16.84 -7.78
CA VAL A 27 -21.43 17.80 -7.00
C VAL A 27 -20.54 18.55 -6.01
N GLY A 28 -19.66 17.85 -5.30
CA GLY A 28 -18.73 18.50 -4.37
C GLY A 28 -17.75 19.47 -5.05
N VAL A 29 -17.26 19.17 -6.26
CA VAL A 29 -16.43 20.11 -7.04
C VAL A 29 -17.24 21.34 -7.45
N LEU A 30 -18.49 21.16 -7.87
CA LEU A 30 -19.38 22.26 -8.24
C LEU A 30 -19.66 23.18 -7.04
N ASP A 31 -19.93 22.61 -5.87
CA ASP A 31 -20.16 23.36 -4.61
C ASP A 31 -18.93 24.17 -4.17
N ILE A 32 -17.72 23.62 -4.39
CA ILE A 32 -16.45 24.33 -4.14
C ILE A 32 -16.25 25.45 -5.17
N ALA A 33 -16.45 25.17 -6.45
CA ALA A 33 -16.30 26.17 -7.51
C ALA A 33 -17.25 27.36 -7.29
N ALA A 34 -18.48 27.08 -6.85
CA ALA A 34 -19.46 28.09 -6.47
C ALA A 34 -19.04 28.94 -5.26
N GLY A 35 -18.39 28.33 -4.26
CA GLY A 35 -17.86 29.04 -3.09
C GLY A 35 -16.64 29.90 -3.39
N VAL A 36 -15.75 29.44 -4.28
CA VAL A 36 -14.43 30.05 -4.56
C VAL A 36 -14.47 31.13 -5.63
N PHE A 37 -15.29 30.99 -6.69
CA PHE A 37 -15.24 31.89 -7.85
C PHE A 37 -16.38 32.90 -7.88
N PRO A 38 -16.13 34.19 -7.58
CA PRO A 38 -17.15 35.23 -7.67
C PRO A 38 -17.55 35.55 -9.12
N ARG A 39 -16.76 35.20 -10.13
CA ARG A 39 -17.06 35.47 -11.55
C ARG A 39 -18.16 34.59 -12.15
N PHE A 40 -18.48 33.45 -11.53
CA PHE A 40 -19.71 32.72 -11.84
C PHE A 40 -20.97 33.46 -11.38
N ARG A 41 -20.83 34.53 -10.58
CA ARG A 41 -21.95 35.37 -10.11
C ARG A 41 -22.51 36.31 -11.19
N HIS A 42 -21.82 36.52 -12.33
CA HIS A 42 -22.17 37.60 -13.29
C HIS A 42 -22.11 37.24 -14.80
N SER A 43 -22.04 35.97 -15.23
CA SER A 43 -22.04 35.58 -16.66
C SER A 43 -23.36 34.96 -17.16
N ARG A 44 -23.62 35.05 -18.47
CA ARG A 44 -24.81 34.59 -19.23
C ARG A 44 -25.08 33.07 -19.22
N MET A 45 -24.45 32.31 -18.33
CA MET A 45 -24.82 30.92 -17.98
C MET A 45 -25.94 30.87 -16.91
N HIS A 46 -26.73 31.94 -16.78
CA HIS A 46 -27.76 32.14 -15.76
C HIS A 46 -28.88 31.10 -15.76
N ALA A 47 -29.14 30.38 -16.87
CA ALA A 47 -30.18 29.34 -16.91
C ALA A 47 -29.75 27.98 -16.31
N ILE A 48 -28.45 27.73 -16.16
CA ILE A 48 -27.94 26.55 -15.43
C ILE A 48 -27.48 26.98 -14.02
N ALA A 49 -27.09 28.25 -13.85
CA ALA A 49 -26.72 28.84 -12.56
C ALA A 49 -27.91 29.32 -11.71
N GLU A 50 -29.16 29.30 -12.20
CA GLU A 50 -30.37 29.41 -11.36
C GLU A 50 -30.48 28.28 -10.32
N VAL A 51 -29.73 27.19 -10.51
CA VAL A 51 -29.57 26.07 -9.57
C VAL A 51 -28.55 26.38 -8.44
N LEU A 52 -27.96 27.58 -8.44
CA LEU A 52 -26.92 28.00 -7.51
C LEU A 52 -27.25 29.35 -6.85
N PRO A 53 -27.92 29.37 -5.68
CA PRO A 53 -28.33 30.60 -5.01
C PRO A 53 -27.32 31.03 -3.93
N GLY A 54 -26.93 32.32 -3.91
CA GLY A 54 -26.32 32.95 -2.71
C GLY A 54 -24.98 33.66 -2.86
N ALA A 55 -24.71 34.28 -4.01
CA ALA A 55 -23.55 35.15 -4.27
C ALA A 55 -23.45 36.43 -3.39
N LEU A 56 -24.25 36.58 -2.33
CA LEU A 56 -24.46 37.87 -1.66
C LEU A 56 -24.09 37.89 -0.17
N GLY A 57 -23.65 36.77 0.44
CA GLY A 57 -23.20 36.76 1.84
C GLY A 57 -22.05 35.77 2.15
N PRO A 58 -21.15 36.10 3.11
CA PRO A 58 -19.97 35.29 3.45
C PRO A 58 -20.29 33.89 4.00
N PHE A 59 -21.35 33.76 4.80
CA PHE A 59 -21.78 32.50 5.40
C PHE A 59 -22.26 31.46 4.37
N ALA A 60 -22.99 31.90 3.35
CA ALA A 60 -23.48 31.00 2.29
C ALA A 60 -22.33 30.41 1.45
N ALA A 61 -21.27 31.19 1.22
CA ALA A 61 -20.07 30.74 0.52
C ALA A 61 -19.26 29.73 1.37
N ALA A 62 -19.11 29.99 2.68
CA ALA A 62 -18.45 29.07 3.61
C ALA A 62 -19.19 27.73 3.73
N LEU A 63 -20.52 27.75 3.79
CA LEU A 63 -21.35 26.54 3.86
C LEU A 63 -21.29 25.70 2.57
N SER A 64 -21.31 26.36 1.39
CA SER A 64 -21.14 25.70 0.09
C SER A 64 -19.77 25.05 -0.04
N LEU A 65 -18.71 25.79 0.29
CA LEU A 65 -17.34 25.27 0.29
C LEU A 65 -17.21 24.06 1.23
N SER A 66 -17.79 24.16 2.43
CA SER A 66 -17.73 23.09 3.42
C SER A 66 -18.47 21.84 2.98
N THR A 67 -19.69 22.01 2.47
CA THR A 67 -20.50 20.90 1.95
C THR A 67 -19.81 20.22 0.76
N GLY A 68 -19.20 21.00 -0.14
CA GLY A 68 -18.50 20.46 -1.29
C GLY A 68 -17.26 19.63 -0.91
N VAL A 69 -16.48 20.12 0.06
CA VAL A 69 -15.33 19.38 0.59
C VAL A 69 -15.77 18.11 1.34
N LEU A 70 -16.83 18.20 2.15
CA LEU A 70 -17.45 17.05 2.83
C LEU A 70 -17.89 15.97 1.83
N LEU A 71 -18.59 16.38 0.77
CA LEU A 71 -19.03 15.48 -0.30
C LEU A 71 -17.86 14.85 -1.05
N LEU A 72 -16.75 15.57 -1.27
CA LEU A 72 -15.54 14.99 -1.88
C LEU A 72 -14.88 13.94 -0.99
N LEU A 73 -14.80 14.20 0.32
CA LEU A 73 -14.26 13.23 1.28
C LEU A 73 -15.16 11.98 1.39
N LEU A 74 -16.48 12.18 1.45
CA LEU A 74 -17.46 11.10 1.44
C LEU A 74 -17.44 10.33 0.13
N ALA A 75 -17.32 11.00 -1.02
CA ALA A 75 -17.23 10.40 -2.33
C ALA A 75 -16.08 9.37 -2.41
N HIS A 76 -14.93 9.68 -1.81
CA HIS A 76 -13.83 8.72 -1.73
C HIS A 76 -14.20 7.47 -0.91
N GLY A 77 -14.86 7.66 0.24
CA GLY A 77 -15.33 6.56 1.08
C GLY A 77 -16.44 5.73 0.43
N LEU A 78 -17.36 6.36 -0.30
CA LEU A 78 -18.45 5.74 -1.04
C LEU A 78 -17.92 4.90 -2.21
N LYS A 79 -16.93 5.40 -2.97
CA LYS A 79 -16.25 4.63 -4.03
C LYS A 79 -15.65 3.32 -3.50
N ARG A 80 -15.28 3.29 -2.22
CA ARG A 80 -14.73 2.12 -1.52
C ARG A 80 -15.77 1.35 -0.70
N GLY A 81 -17.06 1.53 -0.93
CA GLY A 81 -18.10 0.75 -0.24
C GLY A 81 -18.09 0.90 1.29
N LYS A 82 -17.54 2.00 1.84
CA LYS A 82 -17.41 2.14 3.29
C LYS A 82 -18.76 2.40 3.95
N ARG A 83 -19.17 1.54 4.88
CA ARG A 83 -20.45 1.67 5.61
C ARG A 83 -20.62 3.00 6.34
N ARG A 84 -19.53 3.54 6.90
CA ARG A 84 -19.55 4.85 7.57
C ARG A 84 -19.76 6.01 6.58
N ALA A 85 -19.12 5.95 5.41
CA ALA A 85 -19.31 6.97 4.38
C ALA A 85 -20.73 6.92 3.83
N TRP A 86 -21.29 5.72 3.68
CA TRP A 86 -22.70 5.54 3.35
C TRP A 86 -23.64 6.14 4.39
N ARG A 87 -23.46 5.84 5.69
CA ARG A 87 -24.27 6.43 6.76
C ARG A 87 -24.18 7.96 6.79
N ALA A 88 -22.97 8.50 6.67
CA ALA A 88 -22.75 9.93 6.66
C ALA A 88 -23.39 10.59 5.42
N ALA A 89 -23.31 9.98 4.24
CA ALA A 89 -23.97 10.48 3.04
C ALA A 89 -25.52 10.40 3.14
N VAL A 90 -26.05 9.30 3.69
CA VAL A 90 -27.50 9.11 3.91
C VAL A 90 -28.04 10.09 4.96
N ALA A 91 -27.23 10.56 5.90
CA ALA A 91 -27.63 11.62 6.84
C ALA A 91 -27.45 13.03 6.26
N LEU A 92 -26.33 13.27 5.56
CA LEU A 92 -25.97 14.59 5.04
C LEU A 92 -26.87 15.02 3.87
N LEU A 93 -27.24 14.10 2.97
CA LEU A 93 -28.05 14.44 1.79
C LEU A 93 -29.47 14.92 2.16
N PRO A 94 -30.23 14.25 3.04
CA PRO A 94 -31.52 14.78 3.52
C PRO A 94 -31.38 16.07 4.32
N ALA A 95 -30.38 16.16 5.22
CA ALA A 95 -30.15 17.38 5.99
C ALA A 95 -29.83 18.58 5.08
N GLY A 96 -28.99 18.36 4.07
CA GLY A 96 -28.69 19.33 3.02
C GLY A 96 -29.91 19.70 2.19
N ALA A 97 -30.75 18.73 1.81
CA ALA A 97 -32.00 18.98 1.09
C ALA A 97 -32.98 19.83 1.91
N VAL A 98 -33.17 19.52 3.20
CA VAL A 98 -34.02 20.30 4.11
C VAL A 98 -33.46 21.72 4.27
N ALA A 99 -32.16 21.88 4.45
CA ALA A 99 -31.53 23.19 4.56
C ALA A 99 -31.68 24.01 3.25
N GLN A 100 -31.48 23.38 2.09
CA GLN A 100 -31.68 24.02 0.78
C GLN A 100 -33.13 24.43 0.55
N PHE A 101 -34.10 23.63 1.01
CA PHE A 101 -35.51 23.97 0.90
C PHE A 101 -35.92 25.09 1.87
N THR A 102 -35.53 24.97 3.14
CA THR A 102 -35.96 25.87 4.22
C THR A 102 -35.35 27.26 4.07
N TYR A 103 -34.06 27.35 3.73
CA TYR A 103 -33.36 28.63 3.65
C TYR A 103 -33.28 29.19 2.22
N ARG A 104 -33.49 28.37 1.17
CA ARG A 104 -33.25 28.79 -0.22
C ARG A 104 -34.36 28.43 -1.21
N HIS A 105 -35.43 27.75 -0.79
CA HIS A 105 -36.53 27.29 -1.63
C HIS A 105 -36.10 26.59 -2.94
N SER A 106 -34.93 25.95 -2.97
CA SER A 106 -34.37 25.35 -4.19
C SER A 106 -34.94 23.96 -4.44
N ILE A 107 -35.85 23.85 -5.41
CA ILE A 107 -36.44 22.56 -5.81
C ILE A 107 -35.38 21.68 -6.49
N VAL A 108 -34.49 22.26 -7.31
CA VAL A 108 -33.49 21.49 -8.06
C VAL A 108 -32.44 20.86 -7.14
N GLY A 109 -31.98 21.57 -6.11
CA GLY A 109 -31.03 21.03 -5.13
C GLY A 109 -31.60 19.84 -4.34
N VAL A 110 -32.89 19.92 -3.98
CA VAL A 110 -33.64 18.81 -3.37
C VAL A 110 -33.71 17.62 -4.32
N LEU A 111 -34.03 17.84 -5.59
CA LEU A 111 -34.09 16.77 -6.60
C LEU A 111 -32.74 16.08 -6.81
N ILE A 112 -31.63 16.83 -6.86
CA ILE A 112 -30.28 16.26 -6.97
C ILE A 112 -29.95 15.43 -5.72
N SER A 113 -30.25 15.95 -4.53
CA SER A 113 -30.00 15.24 -3.26
C SER A 113 -30.80 13.94 -3.18
N LEU A 114 -32.07 13.94 -3.60
CA LEU A 114 -32.91 12.76 -3.69
C LEU A 114 -32.41 11.77 -4.76
N ALA A 115 -31.96 12.26 -5.91
CA ALA A 115 -31.40 11.43 -6.98
C ALA A 115 -30.09 10.73 -6.56
N LEU A 116 -29.28 11.34 -5.69
CA LEU A 116 -28.10 10.72 -5.08
C LEU A 116 -28.47 9.75 -3.95
N LEU A 117 -29.51 10.07 -3.17
CA LEU A 117 -29.95 9.26 -2.03
C LEU A 117 -30.61 7.95 -2.49
N ALA A 118 -31.42 7.98 -3.54
CA ALA A 118 -32.12 6.80 -4.06
C ALA A 118 -31.20 5.59 -4.36
N PRO A 119 -30.08 5.72 -5.11
CA PRO A 119 -29.17 4.61 -5.35
C PRO A 119 -28.39 4.21 -4.09
N LEU A 120 -28.09 5.13 -3.17
CA LEU A 120 -27.46 4.80 -1.89
C LEU A 120 -28.35 3.87 -1.05
N LEU A 121 -29.66 4.16 -0.99
CA LEU A 121 -30.62 3.32 -0.26
C LEU A 121 -30.88 1.99 -0.97
N ARG A 122 -31.03 2.02 -2.30
CA ARG A 122 -31.29 0.83 -3.12
C ARG A 122 -30.14 -0.18 -3.08
N HIS A 123 -28.91 0.29 -3.03
CA HIS A 123 -27.71 -0.56 -3.06
C HIS A 123 -26.99 -0.62 -1.72
N ARG A 124 -27.72 -0.50 -0.60
CA ARG A 124 -27.17 -0.49 0.76
C ARG A 124 -26.22 -1.66 1.06
N ASP A 125 -26.50 -2.84 0.49
CA ASP A 125 -25.77 -4.08 0.78
C ASP A 125 -24.35 -4.09 0.18
N GLN A 126 -24.05 -3.15 -0.71
CA GLN A 126 -22.70 -2.97 -1.27
C GLN A 126 -21.81 -2.06 -0.43
N PHE A 127 -22.39 -1.38 0.57
CA PHE A 127 -21.66 -0.51 1.47
C PHE A 127 -21.37 -1.20 2.82
N ASN A 128 -20.94 -2.46 2.77
CA ASN A 128 -20.71 -3.28 3.95
C ASN A 128 -19.23 -3.40 4.38
N ALA A 129 -18.34 -2.59 3.80
CA ALA A 129 -16.92 -2.68 4.13
C ALA A 129 -16.67 -2.39 5.62
N LEU A 130 -15.95 -3.29 6.27
CA LEU A 130 -15.64 -3.23 7.70
C LEU A 130 -14.79 -1.98 8.01
N PRO A 131 -15.15 -1.21 9.05
CA PRO A 131 -14.33 -0.10 9.49
C PRO A 131 -13.04 -0.59 10.16
N ASP A 132 -11.94 0.15 10.00
CA ASP A 132 -10.75 -0.10 10.83
C ASP A 132 -11.06 0.25 12.31
N PRO A 133 -10.86 -0.68 13.28
CA PRO A 133 -11.19 -0.47 14.68
C PRO A 133 -10.39 0.65 15.37
N ARG A 134 -9.21 1.02 14.86
CA ARG A 134 -8.30 1.97 15.52
C ARG A 134 -8.46 3.41 15.04
N SER A 135 -8.90 3.63 13.80
CA SER A 135 -9.12 4.98 13.26
C SER A 135 -10.16 5.78 14.05
N ARG A 136 -11.11 5.10 14.72
CA ARG A 136 -12.18 5.76 15.48
C ARG A 136 -11.67 6.58 16.66
N TRP A 137 -10.67 6.08 17.39
CA TRP A 137 -10.14 6.76 18.58
C TRP A 137 -9.22 7.92 18.19
N ARG A 138 -8.47 7.78 17.10
CA ARG A 138 -7.66 8.88 16.55
C ARG A 138 -8.51 9.97 15.93
N ALA A 139 -9.56 9.62 15.20
CA ALA A 139 -10.52 10.57 14.65
C ALA A 139 -11.28 11.30 15.77
N LEU A 140 -11.72 10.58 16.82
CA LEU A 140 -12.36 11.19 17.98
C LEU A 140 -11.41 12.11 18.74
N ALA A 141 -10.17 11.69 18.99
CA ALA A 141 -9.17 12.53 19.65
C ALA A 141 -8.85 13.78 18.82
N ASN A 142 -8.72 13.66 17.49
CA ASN A 142 -8.53 14.80 16.60
C ASN A 142 -9.74 15.73 16.62
N PHE A 143 -10.97 15.19 16.58
CA PHE A 143 -12.18 15.98 16.66
C PHE A 143 -12.22 16.81 17.94
N VAL A 144 -12.03 16.18 19.11
CA VAL A 144 -12.04 16.87 20.40
C VAL A 144 -10.94 17.95 20.45
N LEU A 145 -9.72 17.62 20.02
CA LEU A 145 -8.59 18.55 20.05
C LEU A 145 -8.79 19.74 19.09
N MET A 146 -9.24 19.48 17.86
CA MET A 146 -9.46 20.52 16.85
C MET A 146 -10.70 21.37 17.17
N SER A 147 -11.77 20.78 17.72
CA SER A 147 -12.93 21.54 18.19
C SER A 147 -12.57 22.44 19.37
N ALA A 148 -11.80 21.95 20.36
CA ALA A 148 -11.33 22.78 21.47
C ALA A 148 -10.41 23.91 20.99
N GLY A 149 -9.45 23.61 20.10
CA GLY A 149 -8.57 24.62 19.50
C GLY A 149 -9.31 25.65 18.65
N SER A 150 -10.29 25.22 17.85
CA SER A 150 -11.12 26.11 17.03
C SER A 150 -12.04 26.99 17.85
N LEU A 151 -12.56 26.49 18.98
CA LEU A 151 -13.34 27.28 19.92
C LEU A 151 -12.47 28.34 20.61
N LEU A 152 -11.27 27.98 21.08
CA LEU A 152 -10.34 28.93 21.71
C LEU A 152 -9.86 30.00 20.73
N LEU A 153 -9.47 29.58 19.51
CA LEU A 153 -9.02 30.51 18.48
C LEU A 153 -10.17 31.37 17.95
N GLY A 154 -11.38 30.80 17.82
CA GLY A 154 -12.58 31.55 17.46
C GLY A 154 -12.94 32.60 18.50
N LEU A 155 -12.86 32.26 19.79
CA LEU A 155 -13.04 33.22 20.88
C LEU A 155 -11.96 34.31 20.86
N LEU A 156 -10.71 33.97 20.54
CA LEU A 156 -9.64 34.94 20.36
C LEU A 156 -9.96 35.89 19.19
N ILE A 157 -10.33 35.37 18.03
CA ILE A 157 -10.70 36.17 16.84
C ILE A 157 -11.83 37.14 17.16
N VAL A 158 -12.87 36.64 17.83
CA VAL A 158 -14.01 37.45 18.29
C VAL A 158 -13.50 38.51 19.28
N SER A 159 -12.69 38.16 20.28
CA SER A 159 -12.19 39.07 21.30
C SER A 159 -11.22 40.16 20.79
N VAL A 160 -10.51 39.94 19.68
CA VAL A 160 -9.58 40.93 19.09
C VAL A 160 -10.35 42.00 18.29
N HIS A 161 -11.58 41.71 17.86
CA HIS A 161 -12.42 42.64 17.10
C HIS A 161 -13.47 43.36 17.97
N THR A 162 -13.25 43.44 19.29
CA THR A 162 -14.19 44.05 20.25
C THR A 162 -14.53 45.51 19.96
N GLU A 163 -13.58 46.30 19.46
CA GLU A 163 -13.82 47.72 19.13
C GLU A 163 -14.75 47.93 17.92
N ARG A 164 -15.03 46.87 17.16
CA ARG A 164 -15.93 46.89 15.99
C ARG A 164 -17.23 46.14 16.24
N MET A 165 -17.45 45.62 17.45
CA MET A 165 -18.70 44.97 17.82
C MET A 165 -19.77 46.01 18.09
N VAL A 166 -21.00 45.72 17.66
CA VAL A 166 -22.16 46.54 18.01
C VAL A 166 -22.69 46.05 19.37
N GLY A 167 -22.56 46.88 20.41
CA GLY A 167 -23.01 46.58 21.78
C GLY A 167 -21.99 45.84 22.67
N ASP A 168 -22.45 45.38 23.84
CA ASP A 168 -21.66 44.64 24.84
C ASP A 168 -22.13 43.17 24.96
N PRO A 169 -21.80 42.30 23.99
CA PRO A 169 -22.23 40.91 24.01
C PRO A 169 -21.57 40.14 25.16
N SER A 170 -22.38 39.34 25.86
CA SER A 170 -21.92 38.52 26.98
C SER A 170 -20.94 37.43 26.52
N LEU A 171 -20.20 36.83 27.47
CA LEU A 171 -19.33 35.69 27.15
C LEU A 171 -20.12 34.53 26.52
N ALA A 172 -21.37 34.32 26.95
CA ALA A 172 -22.24 33.30 26.39
C ALA A 172 -22.62 33.59 24.92
N ASP A 173 -22.87 34.86 24.57
CA ASP A 173 -23.19 35.27 23.20
C ASP A 173 -21.98 35.11 22.27
N ARG A 174 -20.78 35.43 22.77
CA ARG A 174 -19.53 35.22 22.03
C ARG A 174 -19.25 33.75 21.78
N ILE A 175 -19.44 32.88 22.79
CA ILE A 175 -19.32 31.42 22.64
C ILE A 175 -20.35 30.92 21.61
N THR A 176 -21.58 31.38 21.71
CA THR A 176 -22.68 31.00 20.81
C THR A 176 -22.37 31.43 19.37
N HIS A 177 -21.85 32.65 19.18
CA HIS A 177 -21.43 33.16 17.87
C HIS A 177 -20.29 32.36 17.26
N VAL A 178 -19.29 31.98 18.06
CA VAL A 178 -18.20 31.09 17.59
C VAL A 178 -18.75 29.73 17.19
N ILE A 179 -19.61 29.12 18.00
CA ILE A 179 -20.22 27.82 17.69
C ILE A 179 -20.98 27.90 16.36
N TYR A 180 -21.88 28.87 16.19
CA TYR A 180 -22.62 29.04 14.93
C TYR A 180 -21.68 29.32 13.74
N GLY A 181 -20.68 30.18 13.92
CA GLY A 181 -19.70 30.50 12.88
C GLY A 181 -18.84 29.31 12.45
N LEU A 182 -18.47 28.40 13.37
CA LEU A 182 -17.78 27.15 13.05
C LEU A 182 -18.62 26.21 12.16
N PHE A 183 -19.95 26.31 12.22
CA PHE A 183 -20.86 25.57 11.33
C PHE A 183 -21.28 26.39 10.09
N GLY A 184 -20.78 27.61 9.94
CA GLY A 184 -21.11 28.50 8.83
C GLY A 184 -22.48 29.17 8.95
N PHE A 185 -23.03 29.26 10.17
CA PHE A 185 -24.26 30.00 10.47
C PHE A 185 -23.96 31.37 11.07
N GLU A 186 -24.91 32.30 10.89
CA GLU A 186 -24.87 33.62 11.50
C GLU A 186 -25.16 33.51 13.00
N GLY A 187 -24.34 34.16 13.82
CA GLY A 187 -24.46 34.13 15.28
C GLY A 187 -24.96 35.47 15.84
N PRO A 188 -25.24 35.55 17.15
CA PRO A 188 -25.90 36.70 17.79
C PRO A 188 -25.04 37.97 17.94
N VAL A 189 -23.88 38.07 17.29
CA VAL A 189 -22.93 39.19 17.46
C VAL A 189 -22.78 39.91 16.13
N ASP A 190 -23.13 41.19 16.12
CA ASP A 190 -23.03 42.06 14.96
C ASP A 190 -21.72 42.86 14.97
N TYR A 191 -21.16 43.08 13.78
CA TYR A 191 -19.92 43.83 13.59
C TYR A 191 -20.12 44.98 12.61
N GLN A 192 -19.45 46.12 12.86
CA GLN A 192 -19.42 47.25 11.94
C GLN A 192 -18.39 47.03 10.81
N GLY A 193 -18.81 47.31 9.57
CA GLY A 193 -17.96 47.26 8.38
C GLY A 193 -17.50 45.84 7.99
N ASP A 194 -16.35 45.74 7.31
CA ASP A 194 -15.83 44.48 6.75
C ASP A 194 -15.36 43.46 7.81
N ALA A 195 -15.38 43.80 9.10
CA ALA A 195 -14.99 42.90 10.19
C ALA A 195 -15.91 41.66 10.27
N SER A 196 -17.20 41.82 9.95
CA SER A 196 -18.16 40.70 9.86
C SER A 196 -17.68 39.63 8.87
N TRP A 197 -17.16 40.05 7.71
CA TRP A 197 -16.63 39.16 6.69
C TRP A 197 -15.41 38.37 7.16
N THR A 198 -14.46 39.05 7.81
CA THR A 198 -13.21 38.43 8.30
C THR A 198 -13.49 37.42 9.41
N VAL A 199 -14.39 37.76 10.35
CA VAL A 199 -14.78 36.86 11.46
C VAL A 199 -15.54 35.65 10.90
N ALA A 200 -16.56 35.86 10.06
CA ALA A 200 -17.34 34.79 9.45
C ALA A 200 -16.47 33.83 8.62
N PHE A 201 -15.57 34.35 7.79
CA PHE A 201 -14.68 33.52 6.97
C PHE A 201 -13.68 32.73 7.82
N SER A 202 -13.11 33.35 8.86
CA SER A 202 -12.14 32.69 9.74
C SER A 202 -12.78 31.58 10.59
N LEU A 203 -13.98 31.81 11.12
CA LEU A 203 -14.74 30.80 11.85
C LEU A 203 -15.17 29.65 10.94
N GLY A 204 -15.71 29.96 9.75
CA GLY A 204 -16.06 28.95 8.75
C GLY A 204 -14.84 28.12 8.30
N ALA A 205 -13.68 28.76 8.12
CA ALA A 205 -12.44 28.07 7.77
C ALA A 205 -11.94 27.14 8.89
N LEU A 206 -12.04 27.54 10.16
CA LEU A 206 -11.69 26.70 11.32
C LEU A 206 -12.61 25.49 11.46
N GLY A 207 -13.91 25.70 11.28
CA GLY A 207 -14.91 24.64 11.26
C GLY A 207 -14.67 23.65 10.12
N LEU A 208 -14.42 24.16 8.92
CA LEU A 208 -14.08 23.36 7.74
C LEU A 208 -12.80 22.55 7.96
N LEU A 209 -11.74 23.17 8.46
CA LEU A 209 -10.47 22.50 8.76
C LEU A 209 -10.67 21.37 9.78
N THR A 210 -11.45 21.61 10.83
CA THR A 210 -11.79 20.62 11.85
C THR A 210 -12.58 19.45 11.25
N ALA A 211 -13.59 19.73 10.43
CA ALA A 211 -14.38 18.73 9.74
C ALA A 211 -13.52 17.90 8.78
N VAL A 212 -12.71 18.56 7.93
CA VAL A 212 -11.83 17.93 6.95
C VAL A 212 -10.81 17.01 7.60
N THR A 213 -10.09 17.50 8.61
CA THR A 213 -9.06 16.72 9.30
C THR A 213 -9.67 15.52 10.03
N THR A 214 -10.80 15.71 10.70
CA THR A 214 -11.52 14.65 11.42
C THR A 214 -12.04 13.59 10.46
N ILE A 215 -12.68 14.01 9.37
CA ILE A 215 -13.25 13.12 8.36
C ILE A 215 -12.16 12.39 7.60
N TYR A 216 -11.09 13.10 7.24
CA TYR A 216 -9.90 12.50 6.66
C TYR A 216 -9.35 11.40 7.57
N LEU A 217 -9.17 11.65 8.87
CA LEU A 217 -8.69 10.64 9.82
C LEU A 217 -9.70 9.51 10.06
N ALA A 218 -11.00 9.81 10.08
CA ALA A 218 -12.05 8.81 10.24
C ALA A 218 -12.13 7.84 9.05
N PHE A 219 -11.88 8.35 7.84
CA PHE A 219 -11.87 7.58 6.60
C PHE A 219 -10.49 7.12 6.14
N ARG A 220 -9.41 7.63 6.74
CA ARG A 220 -8.05 7.18 6.47
C ARG A 220 -8.02 5.67 6.72
N PRO A 221 -7.58 4.88 5.73
CA PRO A 221 -7.26 3.48 5.98
C PRO A 221 -6.14 3.47 7.01
N GLU A 222 -6.46 3.08 8.24
CA GLU A 222 -5.41 2.58 9.11
C GLU A 222 -5.03 1.19 8.58
N HIS A 223 -3.75 0.87 8.68
CA HIS A 223 -3.26 -0.40 8.21
C HIS A 223 -3.44 -1.34 9.39
N PRO A 224 -4.17 -2.47 9.26
CA PRO A 224 -3.90 -3.59 10.12
C PRO A 224 -2.40 -3.85 10.00
N ALA A 225 -1.68 -3.81 11.13
CA ALA A 225 -0.33 -4.34 11.14
C ALA A 225 -0.48 -5.83 10.88
N ALA A 226 -0.45 -6.22 9.61
CA ALA A 226 -0.34 -7.61 9.19
C ALA A 226 0.91 -8.16 9.87
N GLN A 227 0.71 -9.05 10.83
CA GLN A 227 1.78 -9.70 11.57
C GLN A 227 1.51 -11.19 11.57
N LEU A 228 2.50 -11.94 11.10
CA LEU A 228 2.48 -13.39 11.13
C LEU A 228 2.62 -13.83 12.58
N THR A 229 1.67 -14.63 13.09
CA THR A 229 1.79 -15.18 14.43
C THR A 229 2.74 -16.37 14.45
N GLU A 230 3.23 -16.77 15.62
CA GLU A 230 4.09 -17.95 15.76
C GLU A 230 3.39 -19.24 15.29
N GLU A 231 2.08 -19.36 15.54
CA GLU A 231 1.25 -20.48 15.05
C GLU A 231 1.10 -20.46 13.53
N ASP A 232 0.84 -19.29 12.95
CA ASP A 232 0.78 -19.13 11.49
C ASP A 232 2.12 -19.48 10.82
N GLU A 233 3.23 -19.01 11.41
CA GLU A 233 4.58 -19.31 10.92
C GLU A 233 4.85 -20.83 10.98
N ALA A 234 4.48 -21.51 12.07
CA ALA A 234 4.63 -22.96 12.20
C ALA A 234 3.81 -23.73 11.15
N ARG A 235 2.56 -23.32 10.90
CA ARG A 235 1.69 -23.93 9.88
C ARG A 235 2.23 -23.71 8.47
N LEU A 236 2.71 -22.50 8.16
CA LEU A 236 3.34 -22.21 6.86
C LEU A 236 4.61 -23.04 6.65
N ARG A 237 5.44 -23.21 7.68
CA ARG A 237 6.63 -24.07 7.62
C ARG A 237 6.25 -25.52 7.30
N ALA A 238 5.21 -26.06 7.94
CA ALA A 238 4.73 -27.42 7.63
C ALA A 238 4.24 -27.56 6.17
N LEU A 239 3.62 -26.52 5.60
CA LEU A 239 3.25 -26.50 4.18
C LEU A 239 4.48 -26.41 3.27
N LEU A 240 5.48 -25.59 3.62
CA LEU A 240 6.72 -25.44 2.87
C LEU A 240 7.59 -26.71 2.91
N GLU A 241 7.60 -27.43 4.03
CA GLU A 241 8.32 -28.71 4.14
C GLU A 241 7.77 -29.75 3.16
N ARG A 242 6.44 -29.78 2.96
CA ARG A 242 5.78 -30.74 2.07
C ARG A 242 5.70 -30.29 0.61
N HIS A 243 5.54 -28.99 0.37
CA HIS A 243 5.19 -28.44 -0.95
C HIS A 243 6.07 -27.26 -1.41
N GLY A 244 7.08 -26.87 -0.62
CA GLY A 244 7.92 -25.69 -0.88
C GLY A 244 8.87 -25.83 -2.07
N GLY A 245 8.98 -27.00 -2.70
CA GLY A 245 9.81 -27.21 -3.89
C GLY A 245 9.22 -26.65 -5.18
N ARG A 246 7.97 -26.21 -5.19
CA ARG A 246 7.28 -25.71 -6.40
C ARG A 246 7.69 -24.29 -6.78
N ASP A 247 7.91 -23.42 -5.80
CA ASP A 247 8.16 -22.00 -6.02
C ASP A 247 9.36 -21.53 -5.20
N SER A 248 10.36 -20.95 -5.88
CA SER A 248 11.58 -20.38 -5.28
C SER A 248 11.29 -19.21 -4.35
N LEU A 249 10.12 -18.59 -4.47
CA LEU A 249 9.69 -17.48 -3.62
C LEU A 249 8.93 -17.94 -2.37
N GLY A 250 8.62 -19.25 -2.25
CA GLY A 250 7.77 -19.78 -1.20
C GLY A 250 8.28 -19.48 0.22
N HIS A 251 9.59 -19.55 0.45
CA HIS A 251 10.16 -19.29 1.78
C HIS A 251 10.00 -17.84 2.25
N PHE A 252 9.88 -16.87 1.32
CA PHE A 252 9.62 -15.47 1.66
C PHE A 252 8.21 -15.24 2.22
N ALA A 253 7.32 -16.24 2.18
CA ALA A 253 6.04 -16.23 2.88
C ALA A 253 6.20 -16.12 4.41
N LEU A 254 7.34 -16.54 4.96
CA LEU A 254 7.64 -16.53 6.41
C LEU A 254 8.03 -15.15 6.96
N ARG A 255 8.04 -14.12 6.12
CA ARG A 255 8.32 -12.75 6.54
C ARG A 255 7.23 -12.27 7.52
N ARG A 256 7.64 -11.80 8.71
CA ARG A 256 6.73 -11.48 9.83
C ARG A 256 5.85 -10.24 9.65
N ASP A 257 6.09 -9.43 8.62
CA ASP A 257 5.23 -8.28 8.27
C ASP A 257 4.11 -8.65 7.27
N LYS A 258 3.95 -9.95 6.98
CA LYS A 258 2.86 -10.52 6.20
C LYS A 258 1.78 -11.08 7.13
N ALA A 259 0.54 -11.02 6.67
CA ALA A 259 -0.57 -11.80 7.19
C ALA A 259 -0.78 -13.03 6.29
N VAL A 260 -1.55 -13.99 6.76
CA VAL A 260 -1.84 -15.22 6.04
C VAL A 260 -3.33 -15.51 6.04
N VAL A 261 -3.83 -16.01 4.93
CA VAL A 261 -5.15 -16.63 4.82
C VAL A 261 -4.95 -18.10 4.47
N PHE A 262 -5.46 -18.99 5.31
CA PHE A 262 -5.47 -20.43 5.03
C PHE A 262 -6.74 -20.82 4.28
N SER A 263 -6.61 -21.78 3.37
CA SER A 263 -7.74 -22.54 2.81
C SER A 263 -8.57 -23.19 3.94
N PRO A 264 -9.87 -23.44 3.72
CA PRO A 264 -10.71 -24.15 4.69
C PRO A 264 -10.17 -25.52 5.09
N SER A 265 -9.48 -26.22 4.18
CA SER A 265 -8.84 -27.52 4.44
C SER A 265 -7.52 -27.40 5.21
N GLY A 266 -6.95 -26.20 5.34
CA GLY A 266 -5.64 -25.96 5.94
C GLY A 266 -4.45 -26.44 5.10
N LYS A 267 -4.69 -27.00 3.90
CA LYS A 267 -3.66 -27.57 3.02
C LYS A 267 -2.98 -26.55 2.10
N ALA A 268 -3.51 -25.35 2.02
CA ALA A 268 -2.93 -24.23 1.29
C ALA A 268 -3.10 -22.89 2.03
N ALA A 269 -2.26 -21.91 1.71
CA ALA A 269 -2.27 -20.58 2.30
C ALA A 269 -1.81 -19.49 1.32
N VAL A 270 -2.40 -18.30 1.40
CA VAL A 270 -1.95 -17.10 0.69
C VAL A 270 -1.40 -16.12 1.70
N THR A 271 -0.13 -15.71 1.53
CA THR A 271 0.47 -14.65 2.36
C THR A 271 0.35 -13.29 1.67
N TYR A 272 0.05 -12.26 2.45
CA TYR A 272 -0.26 -10.95 1.91
C TYR A 272 0.09 -9.81 2.86
N ARG A 273 0.13 -8.60 2.33
CA ARG A 273 0.24 -7.37 3.12
C ARG A 273 -0.66 -6.29 2.54
N VAL A 274 -1.21 -5.45 3.41
CA VAL A 274 -2.07 -4.34 3.00
C VAL A 274 -1.29 -3.04 3.00
N VAL A 275 -1.17 -2.45 1.81
CA VAL A 275 -0.40 -1.23 1.58
C VAL A 275 -1.22 -0.26 0.73
N SER A 276 -1.46 0.95 1.23
CA SER A 276 -2.24 1.98 0.52
C SER A 276 -3.62 1.50 0.03
N GLY A 277 -4.25 0.57 0.78
CA GLY A 277 -5.54 -0.05 0.46
C GLY A 277 -5.52 -1.02 -0.72
N VAL A 278 -4.34 -1.54 -1.07
CA VAL A 278 -4.14 -2.71 -1.94
C VAL A 278 -3.74 -3.87 -1.03
N MET A 279 -4.41 -5.01 -1.19
CA MET A 279 -4.07 -6.27 -0.53
C MET A 279 -3.16 -7.03 -1.48
N LEU A 280 -1.86 -6.96 -1.23
CA LEU A 280 -0.81 -7.52 -2.07
C LEU A 280 -0.48 -8.93 -1.59
N ALA A 281 -0.87 -9.95 -2.35
CA ALA A 281 -0.35 -11.30 -2.20
C ALA A 281 1.08 -11.39 -2.75
N SER A 282 1.91 -12.24 -2.14
CA SER A 282 3.32 -12.41 -2.45
C SER A 282 3.57 -13.81 -3.01
N GLY A 283 3.94 -13.92 -4.28
CA GLY A 283 4.22 -15.20 -4.93
C GLY A 283 2.98 -16.08 -5.09
N ASP A 284 3.22 -17.38 -5.24
CA ASP A 284 2.15 -18.38 -5.35
C ASP A 284 1.52 -18.70 -3.99
N PRO A 285 0.28 -19.25 -3.96
CA PRO A 285 -0.23 -19.89 -2.76
C PRO A 285 0.72 -21.02 -2.31
N ILE A 286 0.95 -21.13 -1.01
CA ILE A 286 1.80 -22.16 -0.40
C ILE A 286 0.96 -23.37 -0.08
N GLY A 287 1.41 -24.57 -0.46
CA GLY A 287 0.75 -25.83 -0.12
C GLY A 287 0.25 -26.60 -1.34
N ASP A 288 -0.73 -27.47 -1.11
CA ASP A 288 -1.30 -28.35 -2.15
C ASP A 288 -2.10 -27.54 -3.18
N VAL A 289 -1.80 -27.75 -4.47
CA VAL A 289 -2.44 -27.02 -5.59
C VAL A 289 -3.95 -27.27 -5.63
N GLU A 290 -4.41 -28.45 -5.24
CA GLU A 290 -5.83 -28.76 -5.17
C GLU A 290 -6.57 -27.87 -4.15
N ALA A 291 -5.86 -27.40 -3.11
CA ALA A 291 -6.40 -26.53 -2.08
C ALA A 291 -6.18 -25.03 -2.34
N TRP A 292 -5.43 -24.65 -3.38
CA TRP A 292 -5.19 -23.24 -3.74
C TRP A 292 -6.49 -22.45 -3.98
N PRO A 293 -7.50 -22.97 -4.72
CA PRO A 293 -8.76 -22.25 -4.92
C PRO A 293 -9.42 -21.81 -3.61
N GLY A 294 -9.43 -22.68 -2.60
CA GLY A 294 -10.02 -22.36 -1.30
C GLY A 294 -9.25 -21.27 -0.54
N ALA A 295 -7.92 -21.18 -0.68
CA ALA A 295 -7.15 -20.09 -0.09
C ALA A 295 -7.35 -18.77 -0.86
N ILE A 296 -7.43 -18.83 -2.19
CA ILE A 296 -7.69 -17.69 -3.08
C ILE A 296 -9.08 -17.10 -2.82
N GLU A 297 -10.11 -17.93 -2.68
CA GLU A 297 -11.48 -17.49 -2.37
C GLU A 297 -11.51 -16.70 -1.06
N ARG A 298 -10.89 -17.25 -0.01
CA ARG A 298 -10.79 -16.61 1.31
C ARG A 298 -9.99 -15.29 1.26
N PHE A 299 -8.94 -15.23 0.45
CA PHE A 299 -8.20 -13.98 0.21
C PHE A 299 -9.10 -12.93 -0.46
N MET A 300 -9.91 -13.34 -1.45
CA MET A 300 -10.85 -12.44 -2.13
C MET A 300 -12.00 -12.00 -1.23
N ASP A 301 -12.49 -12.87 -0.35
CA ASP A 301 -13.46 -12.52 0.70
C ASP A 301 -12.93 -11.43 1.62
N GLU A 302 -11.68 -11.58 2.08
CA GLU A 302 -11.03 -10.61 2.95
C GLU A 302 -10.86 -9.26 2.23
N ALA A 303 -10.42 -9.29 0.97
CA ALA A 303 -10.31 -8.09 0.13
C ALA A 303 -11.67 -7.39 -0.03
N ARG A 304 -12.76 -8.14 -0.24
CA ARG A 304 -14.13 -7.62 -0.33
C ARG A 304 -14.60 -7.03 1.00
N ALA A 305 -14.41 -7.75 2.10
CA ALA A 305 -14.84 -7.35 3.44
C ALA A 305 -14.22 -6.02 3.88
N HIS A 306 -12.99 -5.74 3.45
CA HIS A 306 -12.29 -4.49 3.77
C HIS A 306 -12.24 -3.47 2.62
N SER A 307 -12.83 -3.81 1.46
CA SER A 307 -12.74 -3.00 0.22
C SER A 307 -11.31 -2.62 -0.14
N TRP A 308 -10.42 -3.61 -0.06
CA TRP A 308 -9.07 -3.54 -0.58
C TRP A 308 -9.05 -3.96 -2.05
N THR A 309 -8.16 -3.35 -2.81
CA THR A 309 -7.88 -3.79 -4.18
C THR A 309 -7.00 -5.04 -4.10
N PRO A 310 -7.47 -6.23 -4.53
CA PRO A 310 -6.63 -7.43 -4.56
C PRO A 310 -5.60 -7.32 -5.68
N ALA A 311 -4.38 -7.75 -5.42
CA ALA A 311 -3.34 -7.91 -6.42
C ALA A 311 -2.32 -8.96 -5.97
N VAL A 312 -1.69 -9.64 -6.93
CA VAL A 312 -0.65 -10.65 -6.68
C VAL A 312 0.64 -10.16 -7.31
N MET A 313 1.75 -10.25 -6.57
CA MET A 313 3.07 -9.86 -7.04
C MET A 313 3.99 -11.07 -7.14
N GLY A 314 4.51 -11.32 -8.34
CA GLY A 314 5.59 -12.28 -8.56
C GLY A 314 5.17 -13.74 -8.55
N CYS A 315 3.90 -14.06 -8.84
CA CYS A 315 3.46 -15.45 -8.99
C CYS A 315 4.11 -16.11 -10.21
N SER A 316 4.27 -17.43 -10.16
CA SER A 316 4.66 -18.24 -11.32
C SER A 316 3.57 -18.22 -12.40
N GLU A 317 3.88 -18.80 -13.56
CA GLU A 317 2.89 -19.04 -14.62
C GLU A 317 1.71 -19.88 -14.11
N THR A 318 1.98 -21.00 -13.44
CA THR A 318 0.93 -21.86 -12.84
C THR A 318 0.10 -21.12 -11.80
N GLY A 319 0.75 -20.32 -10.94
CA GLY A 319 0.05 -19.48 -9.98
C GLY A 319 -0.86 -18.47 -10.67
N GLY A 320 -0.35 -17.77 -11.69
CA GLY A 320 -1.09 -16.81 -12.50
C GLY A 320 -2.32 -17.44 -13.16
N GLU A 321 -2.20 -18.62 -13.76
CA GLU A 321 -3.31 -19.36 -14.35
C GLU A 321 -4.42 -19.69 -13.34
N VAL A 322 -4.03 -20.20 -12.16
CA VAL A 322 -5.00 -20.51 -11.10
C VAL A 322 -5.67 -19.23 -10.60
N TRP A 323 -4.92 -18.16 -10.35
CA TRP A 323 -5.50 -16.88 -9.96
C TRP A 323 -6.51 -16.37 -11.00
N THR A 324 -6.14 -16.32 -12.28
CA THR A 324 -7.03 -15.86 -13.36
C THR A 324 -8.27 -16.73 -13.48
N ARG A 325 -8.12 -18.06 -13.40
CA ARG A 325 -9.24 -19.01 -13.47
C ARG A 325 -10.24 -18.83 -12.32
N GLU A 326 -9.75 -18.75 -11.08
CA GLU A 326 -10.61 -18.71 -9.89
C GLU A 326 -11.25 -17.34 -9.64
N THR A 327 -10.63 -16.26 -10.12
CA THR A 327 -11.03 -14.90 -9.75
C THR A 327 -11.48 -14.02 -10.90
N GLY A 328 -11.20 -14.42 -12.15
CA GLY A 328 -11.43 -13.60 -13.34
C GLY A 328 -10.52 -12.35 -13.43
N LEU A 329 -9.41 -12.33 -12.68
CA LEU A 329 -8.39 -11.29 -12.75
C LEU A 329 -7.47 -11.50 -13.96
N ASP A 330 -6.92 -10.41 -14.50
CA ASP A 330 -5.96 -10.45 -15.59
C ASP A 330 -4.53 -10.61 -15.06
N ALA A 331 -3.68 -11.30 -15.82
CA ALA A 331 -2.26 -11.45 -15.54
C ALA A 331 -1.41 -10.62 -16.52
N LEU A 332 -0.38 -9.95 -16.00
CA LEU A 332 0.62 -9.24 -16.78
C LEU A 332 2.00 -9.78 -16.39
N GLU A 333 2.80 -10.14 -17.40
CA GLU A 333 4.18 -10.55 -17.18
C GLU A 333 4.98 -9.39 -16.57
N LEU A 334 5.50 -9.63 -15.36
CA LEU A 334 6.25 -8.64 -14.58
C LEU A 334 7.72 -8.62 -14.98
N GLY A 335 8.29 -9.76 -15.35
CA GLY A 335 9.72 -9.96 -15.59
C GLY A 335 10.11 -11.42 -15.40
N ASP A 336 11.40 -11.68 -15.27
CA ASP A 336 11.93 -13.04 -15.21
C ASP A 336 12.86 -13.24 -14.01
N GLU A 337 12.75 -14.40 -13.38
CA GLU A 337 13.68 -14.89 -12.38
C GLU A 337 14.86 -15.61 -13.02
N ALA A 338 16.06 -15.37 -12.49
CA ALA A 338 17.27 -16.04 -12.94
C ALA A 338 17.56 -17.28 -12.08
N VAL A 339 17.29 -18.47 -12.62
CA VAL A 339 17.57 -19.75 -11.97
C VAL A 339 18.81 -20.39 -12.59
N VAL A 340 19.81 -20.70 -11.78
CA VAL A 340 21.03 -21.41 -12.22
C VAL A 340 20.94 -22.87 -11.79
N ASP A 341 20.99 -23.76 -12.77
CA ASP A 341 21.09 -25.20 -12.54
C ASP A 341 22.55 -25.55 -12.19
N VAL A 342 22.77 -26.13 -11.01
CA VAL A 342 24.10 -26.35 -10.44
C VAL A 342 24.90 -27.37 -11.26
N ALA A 343 24.23 -28.36 -11.85
CA ALA A 343 24.86 -29.37 -12.70
C ALA A 343 25.49 -28.78 -13.98
N ASP A 344 24.87 -27.73 -14.53
CA ASP A 344 25.30 -27.09 -15.77
C ASP A 344 26.31 -25.95 -15.53
N PHE A 345 26.48 -25.55 -14.26
CA PHE A 345 27.35 -24.44 -13.92
C PHE A 345 28.84 -24.84 -13.98
N SER A 346 29.60 -24.12 -14.80
CA SER A 346 31.05 -24.23 -14.85
C SER A 346 31.71 -22.87 -15.06
N LEU A 347 32.85 -22.60 -14.41
CA LEU A 347 33.66 -21.42 -14.70
C LEU A 347 34.47 -21.56 -16.00
N ALA A 348 34.50 -22.75 -16.61
CA ALA A 348 35.20 -23.01 -17.85
C ALA A 348 34.47 -22.38 -19.04
N GLY A 349 35.16 -22.32 -20.19
CA GLY A 349 34.56 -21.83 -21.43
C GLY A 349 34.61 -20.31 -21.63
N ARG A 350 34.16 -19.91 -22.83
CA ARG A 350 34.24 -18.54 -23.34
C ARG A 350 33.21 -17.61 -22.69
N ALA A 351 31.98 -18.07 -22.51
CA ALA A 351 30.90 -17.28 -21.91
C ALA A 351 31.24 -16.82 -20.48
N MET A 352 31.91 -17.67 -19.71
CA MET A 352 32.28 -17.42 -18.32
C MET A 352 33.62 -16.69 -18.14
N ARG A 353 34.28 -16.26 -19.23
CA ARG A 353 35.60 -15.60 -19.17
C ARG A 353 35.59 -14.37 -18.26
N ASN A 354 34.56 -13.54 -18.36
CA ASN A 354 34.48 -12.30 -17.58
C ASN A 354 34.30 -12.59 -16.09
N VAL A 355 33.40 -13.52 -15.73
CA VAL A 355 33.18 -13.95 -14.35
C VAL A 355 34.45 -14.58 -13.78
N ARG A 356 35.06 -15.51 -14.52
CA ARG A 356 36.31 -16.18 -14.12
C ARG A 356 37.45 -15.19 -13.89
N GLN A 357 37.63 -14.20 -14.76
CA GLN A 357 38.67 -13.17 -14.59
C GLN A 357 38.40 -12.30 -13.36
N MET A 358 37.13 -11.94 -13.12
CA MET A 358 36.71 -11.17 -11.93
C MET A 358 37.01 -11.94 -10.65
N VAL A 359 36.56 -13.20 -10.56
CA VAL A 359 36.79 -14.10 -9.43
C VAL A 359 38.28 -14.27 -9.17
N LYS A 360 39.06 -14.64 -10.20
CA LYS A 360 40.51 -14.83 -10.07
C LYS A 360 41.25 -13.55 -9.66
N ARG A 361 40.75 -12.37 -10.02
CA ARG A 361 41.33 -11.09 -9.59
C ARG A 361 41.11 -10.89 -8.08
N ILE A 362 39.92 -11.18 -7.59
CA ILE A 362 39.59 -11.02 -6.17
C ILE A 362 40.30 -12.06 -5.31
N GLU A 363 40.34 -13.33 -5.75
CA GLU A 363 41.13 -14.37 -5.06
C GLU A 363 42.60 -13.97 -4.93
N ARG A 364 43.22 -13.40 -5.99
CA ARG A 364 44.60 -12.88 -5.94
C ARG A 364 44.77 -11.68 -5.02
N ALA A 365 43.70 -10.95 -4.73
CA ALA A 365 43.70 -9.85 -3.76
C ALA A 365 43.60 -10.33 -2.31
N GLY A 366 43.63 -11.65 -2.06
CA GLY A 366 43.69 -12.24 -0.72
C GLY A 366 42.32 -12.49 -0.08
N TYR A 367 41.24 -12.49 -0.85
CA TYR A 367 39.92 -12.81 -0.32
C TYR A 367 39.69 -14.31 -0.26
N GLU A 368 39.19 -14.77 0.88
CA GLU A 368 38.72 -16.13 1.12
C GLU A 368 37.20 -16.16 1.17
N THR A 369 36.60 -17.27 0.74
CA THR A 369 35.15 -17.47 0.81
C THR A 369 34.79 -18.61 1.74
N ARG A 370 33.69 -18.46 2.47
CA ARG A 370 33.13 -19.51 3.33
C ARG A 370 31.65 -19.64 3.02
N VAL A 371 31.19 -20.88 2.80
CA VAL A 371 29.77 -21.18 2.56
C VAL A 371 29.33 -22.21 3.59
N ARG A 372 28.32 -21.87 4.41
CA ARG A 372 27.85 -22.67 5.55
C ARG A 372 26.34 -22.57 5.70
N ARG A 373 25.73 -23.54 6.38
CA ARG A 373 24.36 -23.37 6.88
C ARG A 373 24.36 -22.47 8.10
N VAL A 374 23.28 -21.72 8.29
CA VAL A 374 23.11 -20.82 9.45
C VAL A 374 23.26 -21.58 10.76
N ARG A 375 22.72 -22.81 10.85
CA ARG A 375 22.83 -23.68 12.03
C ARG A 375 24.26 -24.10 12.39
N ASP A 376 25.22 -23.97 11.46
CA ASP A 376 26.61 -24.35 11.68
C ASP A 376 27.47 -23.17 12.15
N LEU A 377 26.90 -21.96 12.28
CA LEU A 377 27.59 -20.75 12.72
C LEU A 377 27.43 -20.58 14.23
N GLY A 378 28.50 -20.17 14.91
CA GLY A 378 28.42 -19.79 16.32
C GLY A 378 27.70 -18.44 16.51
N ASP A 379 27.05 -18.24 17.66
CA ASP A 379 26.27 -17.03 17.96
C ASP A 379 27.05 -15.73 17.75
N ALA A 380 28.33 -15.70 18.14
CA ALA A 380 29.19 -14.53 18.00
C ALA A 380 29.50 -14.19 16.53
N GLU A 381 29.67 -15.20 15.68
CA GLU A 381 29.89 -15.02 14.25
C GLU A 381 28.59 -14.58 13.56
N LEU A 382 27.47 -15.22 13.90
CA LEU A 382 26.16 -14.88 13.34
C LEU A 382 25.76 -13.44 13.68
N GLU A 383 25.97 -13.01 14.93
CA GLU A 383 25.71 -11.63 15.35
C GLU A 383 26.61 -10.62 14.62
N ARG A 384 27.88 -10.97 14.36
CA ARG A 384 28.77 -10.14 13.56
C ARG A 384 28.26 -9.98 12.13
N ILE A 385 27.84 -11.09 11.50
CA ILE A 385 27.26 -11.10 10.15
C ILE A 385 25.98 -10.27 10.10
N ARG A 386 25.10 -10.39 11.11
CA ARG A 386 23.85 -9.62 11.21
C ARG A 386 24.12 -8.12 11.28
N ARG A 387 25.03 -7.68 12.15
CA ARG A 387 25.41 -6.26 12.26
C ARG A 387 26.06 -5.73 10.99
N ALA A 388 26.95 -6.50 10.37
CA ALA A 388 27.57 -6.12 9.10
C ALA A 388 26.52 -5.95 7.99
N ALA A 389 25.58 -6.91 7.88
CA ALA A 389 24.46 -6.83 6.94
C ALA A 389 23.56 -5.60 7.19
N ASP A 390 23.31 -5.28 8.46
CA ASP A 390 22.51 -4.12 8.87
C ASP A 390 23.19 -2.79 8.48
N ASP A 391 24.49 -2.66 8.74
CA ASP A 391 25.27 -1.44 8.46
C ASP A 391 25.50 -1.22 6.97
N TRP A 392 25.77 -2.30 6.23
CA TRP A 392 25.98 -2.24 4.78
C TRP A 392 24.68 -2.07 3.97
N ARG A 393 23.52 -2.07 4.63
CA ARG A 393 22.20 -1.86 4.02
C ARG A 393 22.09 -0.52 3.29
N GLY A 394 22.83 0.50 3.74
CA GLY A 394 22.87 1.84 3.14
C GLY A 394 21.56 2.64 3.20
N THR A 395 20.49 2.07 3.79
CA THR A 395 19.15 2.66 3.94
C THR A 395 18.59 2.31 5.32
N ASP A 396 17.74 3.18 5.88
CA ASP A 396 17.18 3.04 7.24
C ASP A 396 16.20 1.87 7.41
N THR A 397 15.65 1.33 6.31
CA THR A 397 14.63 0.25 6.31
C THR A 397 15.05 -0.88 5.39
N GLU A 398 14.87 -2.13 5.83
CA GLU A 398 15.08 -3.31 4.98
C GLU A 398 14.18 -3.22 3.74
N ARG A 399 14.79 -3.38 2.57
CA ARG A 399 14.08 -3.40 1.29
C ARG A 399 13.60 -4.82 1.02
N GLY A 400 12.52 -4.94 0.26
CA GLY A 400 11.97 -6.23 -0.13
C GLY A 400 10.65 -6.55 0.58
N PHE A 401 9.70 -7.10 -0.18
CA PHE A 401 8.43 -7.64 0.30
C PHE A 401 8.22 -9.05 -0.26
N SER A 402 8.23 -9.18 -1.58
CA SER A 402 7.92 -10.47 -2.23
C SER A 402 9.11 -11.41 -2.24
N MET A 403 10.33 -10.86 -2.17
CA MET A 403 11.60 -11.58 -2.39
C MET A 403 12.67 -11.20 -1.36
N ALA A 404 12.24 -10.92 -0.13
CA ALA A 404 13.14 -10.74 1.00
C ALA A 404 12.49 -11.23 2.29
N LEU A 405 13.18 -12.11 3.01
CA LEU A 405 12.79 -12.62 4.31
C LEU A 405 12.91 -11.54 5.39
N GLY A 406 13.81 -10.59 5.19
CA GLY A 406 13.98 -9.40 6.02
C GLY A 406 14.58 -9.68 7.40
N ARG A 407 15.20 -10.86 7.58
CA ARG A 407 15.95 -11.28 8.76
C ARG A 407 17.04 -12.26 8.34
N VAL A 408 18.13 -12.30 9.09
CA VAL A 408 19.23 -13.26 8.94
C VAL A 408 19.52 -13.85 10.31
N GLY A 409 19.71 -15.16 10.40
CA GLY A 409 20.12 -15.80 11.65
C GLY A 409 19.02 -15.95 12.71
N ASP A 410 17.75 -16.06 12.30
CA ASP A 410 16.71 -16.51 13.21
C ASP A 410 16.93 -18.01 13.53
N PRO A 411 16.78 -18.47 14.79
CA PRO A 411 16.97 -19.88 15.13
C PRO A 411 16.08 -20.84 14.33
N ALA A 412 14.91 -20.38 13.86
CA ALA A 412 14.03 -21.17 13.02
C ALA A 412 14.48 -21.25 11.55
N ASP A 413 15.49 -20.49 11.14
CA ASP A 413 16.00 -20.39 9.77
C ASP A 413 17.38 -21.08 9.62
N GLY A 414 17.64 -22.11 10.45
CA GLY A 414 18.93 -22.81 10.49
C GLY A 414 19.38 -23.46 9.18
N ASP A 415 18.43 -23.79 8.30
CA ASP A 415 18.73 -24.40 6.99
C ASP A 415 19.07 -23.39 5.90
N CYS A 416 18.92 -22.08 6.16
CA CYS A 416 19.42 -21.05 5.26
C CYS A 416 20.93 -21.18 5.05
N LEU A 417 21.41 -20.80 3.86
CA LEU A 417 22.82 -20.76 3.54
C LEU A 417 23.36 -19.33 3.63
N ILE A 418 24.57 -19.21 4.13
CA ILE A 418 25.33 -17.96 4.13
C ILE A 418 26.63 -18.19 3.38
N ALA A 419 26.92 -17.31 2.42
CA ALA A 419 28.22 -17.18 1.79
C ALA A 419 28.88 -15.87 2.23
N THR A 420 30.07 -15.94 2.82
CA THR A 420 30.82 -14.78 3.29
C THR A 420 32.17 -14.65 2.58
N ALA A 421 32.60 -13.40 2.36
CA ALA A 421 33.94 -13.08 1.87
C ALA A 421 34.76 -12.47 3.01
N HIS A 422 35.98 -12.97 3.19
CA HIS A 422 36.89 -12.56 4.25
C HIS A 422 38.21 -12.09 3.65
N LYS A 423 38.80 -11.03 4.20
CA LYS A 423 40.15 -10.57 3.85
C LYS A 423 40.85 -10.12 5.12
N GLN A 424 42.05 -10.66 5.35
CA GLN A 424 42.92 -10.14 6.40
C GLN A 424 43.51 -8.81 5.94
N ASP A 425 43.19 -7.74 6.66
CA ASP A 425 43.75 -6.42 6.46
C ASP A 425 44.54 -6.03 7.71
N ASP A 426 45.62 -5.26 7.54
CA ASP A 426 46.42 -4.75 8.66
C ASP A 426 45.60 -3.88 9.62
N HIS A 427 44.55 -3.24 9.10
CA HIS A 427 43.62 -2.40 9.85
C HIS A 427 42.20 -2.95 9.63
N PRO A 428 41.78 -3.96 10.41
CA PRO A 428 40.48 -4.59 10.23
C PRO A 428 39.36 -3.57 10.43
N GLY A 429 38.32 -3.70 9.61
CA GLY A 429 37.12 -2.88 9.75
C GLY A 429 36.35 -3.19 11.05
N PRO A 430 35.23 -2.50 11.31
CA PRO A 430 34.41 -2.75 12.51
C PRO A 430 33.90 -4.20 12.61
N TYR A 431 33.91 -4.94 11.50
CA TYR A 431 33.47 -6.32 11.38
C TYR A 431 34.61 -7.32 11.18
N GLY A 432 35.85 -6.93 11.51
CA GLY A 432 37.03 -7.78 11.38
C GLY A 432 37.42 -8.00 9.93
N ASP A 433 37.61 -9.27 9.56
CA ASP A 433 37.98 -9.71 8.21
C ASP A 433 36.78 -9.79 7.26
N LEU A 434 35.54 -9.69 7.74
CA LEU A 434 34.33 -9.83 6.93
C LEU A 434 34.15 -8.63 5.97
N LYS A 435 34.00 -8.91 4.67
CA LYS A 435 33.87 -7.89 3.61
C LYS A 435 32.59 -7.99 2.78
N ALA A 436 31.96 -9.16 2.72
CA ALA A 436 30.68 -9.32 2.04
C ALA A 436 29.91 -10.55 2.55
N VAL A 437 28.59 -10.52 2.39
CA VAL A 437 27.63 -11.54 2.83
C VAL A 437 26.55 -11.71 1.77
N LEU A 438 26.32 -12.95 1.34
CA LEU A 438 25.10 -13.38 0.67
C LEU A 438 24.32 -14.33 1.60
N HIS A 439 23.01 -14.16 1.67
CA HIS A 439 22.10 -15.05 2.39
C HIS A 439 21.14 -15.68 1.38
N PHE A 440 20.94 -16.99 1.49
CA PHE A 440 20.02 -17.75 0.66
C PHE A 440 19.03 -18.51 1.54
N VAL A 441 17.76 -18.43 1.18
CA VAL A 441 16.67 -19.17 1.82
C VAL A 441 16.42 -20.51 1.12
N PRO A 442 15.94 -21.54 1.82
CA PRO A 442 15.59 -22.82 1.21
C PRO A 442 14.51 -22.70 0.13
N TRP A 443 14.68 -23.41 -0.98
CA TRP A 443 13.66 -23.65 -1.99
C TRP A 443 13.41 -25.16 -2.07
N GLY A 444 12.44 -25.65 -1.30
CA GLY A 444 12.22 -27.08 -1.12
C GLY A 444 13.42 -27.78 -0.48
N THR A 445 13.67 -29.02 -0.89
CA THR A 445 14.77 -29.86 -0.37
C THR A 445 16.07 -29.71 -1.15
N ASP A 446 16.01 -29.22 -2.40
CA ASP A 446 17.10 -29.26 -3.38
C ASP A 446 17.43 -27.89 -3.99
N GLY A 447 16.80 -26.81 -3.50
CA GLY A 447 16.97 -25.48 -4.04
C GLY A 447 17.39 -24.45 -2.99
N ALA A 448 17.96 -23.34 -3.46
CA ALA A 448 18.22 -22.15 -2.65
C ALA A 448 17.83 -20.88 -3.42
N SER A 449 17.32 -19.87 -2.72
CA SER A 449 16.87 -18.61 -3.31
C SER A 449 17.56 -17.42 -2.65
N LEU A 450 18.14 -16.53 -3.45
CA LEU A 450 18.95 -15.42 -2.96
C LEU A 450 18.07 -14.36 -2.28
N ASP A 451 18.25 -14.20 -0.97
CA ASP A 451 17.50 -13.27 -0.12
C ASP A 451 18.24 -11.94 0.06
N LEU A 452 19.53 -12.01 0.39
CA LEU A 452 20.30 -10.83 0.77
C LEU A 452 21.63 -10.79 0.02
N MET A 453 21.99 -9.59 -0.44
CA MET A 453 23.32 -9.27 -0.95
C MET A 453 23.87 -8.01 -0.27
N ARG A 454 24.89 -8.16 0.58
CA ARG A 454 25.51 -7.03 1.29
C ARG A 454 27.03 -7.10 1.16
N ARG A 455 27.66 -5.94 1.02
CA ARG A 455 29.12 -5.82 0.99
C ARG A 455 29.56 -4.53 1.65
N ASP A 456 30.74 -4.56 2.21
CA ASP A 456 31.44 -3.36 2.64
C ASP A 456 31.64 -2.41 1.45
N ARG A 457 31.47 -1.11 1.68
CA ARG A 457 31.72 -0.07 0.67
C ARG A 457 33.20 0.02 0.31
N SER A 458 34.09 -0.34 1.24
CA SER A 458 35.54 -0.41 1.04
C SER A 458 36.00 -1.69 0.34
N ALA A 459 35.14 -2.70 0.17
CA ALA A 459 35.51 -3.96 -0.47
C ALA A 459 35.74 -3.79 -1.99
N ASP A 460 36.66 -4.58 -2.52
CA ASP A 460 37.04 -4.55 -3.92
C ASP A 460 35.86 -4.92 -4.85
N PRO A 461 35.77 -4.33 -6.07
CA PRO A 461 34.68 -4.64 -7.00
C PRO A 461 34.66 -6.11 -7.43
N GLY A 462 33.48 -6.72 -7.31
CA GLY A 462 33.16 -8.08 -7.78
C GLY A 462 32.89 -9.11 -6.67
N MET A 463 32.72 -8.67 -5.41
CA MET A 463 32.38 -9.55 -4.27
C MET A 463 31.11 -10.38 -4.53
N ASN A 464 30.11 -9.79 -5.19
CA ASN A 464 28.86 -10.48 -5.48
C ASN A 464 29.10 -11.64 -6.46
N GLU A 465 29.87 -11.42 -7.53
CA GLU A 465 30.27 -12.50 -8.43
C GLU A 465 31.06 -13.58 -7.70
N LEU A 466 32.03 -13.22 -6.86
CA LEU A 466 32.80 -14.17 -6.06
C LEU A 466 31.89 -15.04 -5.19
N LEU A 467 30.98 -14.44 -4.43
CA LEU A 467 30.14 -15.16 -3.49
C LEU A 467 29.06 -16.00 -4.17
N ILE A 468 28.50 -15.55 -5.30
CA ILE A 468 27.59 -16.38 -6.10
C ILE A 468 28.33 -17.61 -6.63
N VAL A 469 29.54 -17.43 -7.16
CA VAL A 469 30.36 -18.55 -7.66
C VAL A 469 30.72 -19.51 -6.52
N ALA A 470 31.14 -18.99 -5.37
CA ALA A 470 31.44 -19.81 -4.20
C ALA A 470 30.22 -20.60 -3.72
N ALA A 471 29.03 -19.98 -3.70
CA ALA A 471 27.78 -20.64 -3.34
C ALA A 471 27.43 -21.75 -4.34
N LEU A 472 27.52 -21.50 -5.65
CA LEU A 472 27.25 -22.49 -6.70
C LEU A 472 28.24 -23.67 -6.66
N GLN A 473 29.52 -23.40 -6.40
CA GLN A 473 30.54 -24.46 -6.26
C GLN A 473 30.36 -25.29 -4.98
N ALA A 474 29.85 -24.68 -3.91
CA ALA A 474 29.58 -25.37 -2.64
C ALA A 474 28.21 -26.07 -2.63
N ALA A 475 27.27 -25.68 -3.50
CA ALA A 475 25.89 -26.19 -3.54
C ALA A 475 25.78 -27.73 -3.52
N PRO A 476 26.60 -28.51 -4.25
CA PRO A 476 26.53 -29.98 -4.20
C PRO A 476 26.78 -30.54 -2.80
N LYS A 477 27.62 -29.90 -1.98
CA LYS A 477 27.90 -30.33 -0.59
C LYS A 477 26.68 -30.21 0.32
N PHE A 478 25.70 -29.39 -0.06
CA PHE A 478 24.47 -29.16 0.69
C PHE A 478 23.26 -29.85 0.07
N GLY A 479 23.45 -30.63 -1.01
CA GLY A 479 22.35 -31.28 -1.75
C GLY A 479 21.54 -30.32 -2.61
N ILE A 480 22.09 -29.17 -2.99
CA ILE A 480 21.40 -28.14 -3.78
C ILE A 480 21.70 -28.34 -5.26
N ALA A 481 20.64 -28.49 -6.05
CA ALA A 481 20.66 -28.68 -7.49
C ALA A 481 20.32 -27.39 -8.26
N ARG A 482 19.63 -26.43 -7.63
CA ARG A 482 19.17 -25.19 -8.29
C ARG A 482 19.28 -23.98 -7.37
N VAL A 483 19.75 -22.86 -7.92
CA VAL A 483 19.91 -21.60 -7.17
C VAL A 483 19.21 -20.46 -7.91
N SER A 484 18.24 -19.83 -7.27
CA SER A 484 17.68 -18.57 -7.75
C SER A 484 18.56 -17.39 -7.36
N LEU A 485 18.94 -16.57 -8.34
CA LEU A 485 19.66 -15.31 -8.18
C LEU A 485 18.73 -14.10 -8.11
N ASN A 486 17.47 -14.34 -7.73
CA ASN A 486 16.42 -13.33 -7.60
C ASN A 486 16.02 -12.71 -8.97
N PHE A 487 15.09 -11.77 -8.92
CA PHE A 487 14.25 -11.37 -10.04
C PHE A 487 14.77 -10.14 -10.80
N ALA A 488 14.68 -10.20 -12.13
CA ALA A 488 14.86 -9.07 -13.03
C ALA A 488 13.48 -8.58 -13.52
N MET A 489 12.97 -7.52 -12.87
CA MET A 489 11.77 -6.79 -13.30
C MET A 489 11.86 -6.39 -14.79
N PHE A 490 10.76 -6.51 -15.54
CA PHE A 490 10.55 -5.95 -16.88
C PHE A 490 11.47 -6.44 -18.03
N ARG A 491 12.05 -7.64 -17.94
CA ARG A 491 12.84 -8.23 -19.05
C ARG A 491 12.05 -8.34 -20.36
N SER A 492 10.82 -8.84 -20.34
CA SER A 492 10.07 -9.13 -21.57
C SER A 492 9.63 -7.91 -22.37
N ALA A 493 9.57 -6.73 -21.72
CA ALA A 493 9.36 -5.45 -22.38
C ALA A 493 10.64 -4.91 -23.05
N LEU A 494 11.81 -5.26 -22.51
CA LEU A 494 13.12 -4.91 -23.09
C LEU A 494 13.49 -5.86 -24.24
N ALA A 495 13.27 -7.17 -24.08
CA ALA A 495 13.57 -8.19 -25.10
C ALA A 495 12.63 -8.14 -26.32
N ARG A 496 11.33 -7.81 -26.14
CA ARG A 496 10.39 -7.59 -27.27
C ARG A 496 10.63 -6.25 -27.97
N GLY A 497 11.22 -5.26 -27.31
CA GLY A 497 11.57 -3.97 -27.92
C GLY A 497 12.64 -4.05 -29.01
N GLU A 498 13.42 -5.14 -29.06
CA GLU A 498 14.44 -5.39 -30.08
C GLU A 498 13.91 -6.11 -31.33
N LYS A 499 12.69 -6.66 -31.28
CA LYS A 499 12.06 -7.36 -32.43
C LYS A 499 10.88 -6.57 -32.99
N ILE A 500 11.19 -5.69 -33.96
CA ILE A 500 10.36 -5.22 -35.09
C ILE A 500 9.01 -4.52 -34.77
N GLY A 501 8.95 -3.20 -35.03
CA GLY A 501 7.76 -2.42 -35.43
C GLY A 501 6.71 -2.10 -34.34
N ALA A 502 6.67 -0.87 -33.80
CA ALA A 502 5.69 -0.53 -32.77
C ALA A 502 5.08 0.90 -32.86
N GLY A 503 3.74 0.96 -32.80
CA GLY A 503 2.93 2.18 -32.84
C GLY A 503 2.99 3.08 -31.58
N PRO A 504 2.14 4.14 -31.50
CA PRO A 504 2.21 5.19 -30.47
C PRO A 504 2.06 4.70 -29.03
N VAL A 505 1.25 3.67 -28.79
CA VAL A 505 0.96 3.13 -27.46
C VAL A 505 2.18 2.45 -26.84
N LEU A 506 2.95 1.69 -27.63
CA LEU A 506 4.16 1.02 -27.15
C LEU A 506 5.29 2.03 -26.88
N ARG A 507 5.30 3.18 -27.57
CA ARG A 507 6.25 4.29 -27.30
C ARG A 507 5.96 4.99 -25.97
N ALA A 508 4.68 5.21 -25.64
CA ALA A 508 4.30 5.73 -24.32
C ALA A 508 4.63 4.73 -23.19
N TRP A 509 4.39 3.44 -23.43
CA TRP A 509 4.79 2.35 -22.52
C TRP A 509 6.30 2.25 -22.34
N ARG A 510 7.08 2.38 -23.43
CA ARG A 510 8.54 2.49 -23.40
C ARG A 510 9.00 3.71 -22.61
N GLY A 511 8.35 4.87 -22.79
CA GLY A 511 8.64 6.09 -22.03
C GLY A 511 8.44 5.91 -20.54
N LEU A 512 7.34 5.25 -20.14
CA LEU A 512 7.05 4.90 -18.74
C LEU A 512 8.08 3.90 -18.18
N LEU A 513 8.47 2.89 -18.96
CA LEU A 513 9.48 1.91 -18.56
C LEU A 513 10.88 2.51 -18.42
N VAL A 514 11.28 3.43 -19.30
CA VAL A 514 12.56 4.16 -19.22
C VAL A 514 12.56 5.16 -18.06
N PHE A 515 11.40 5.77 -17.78
CA PHE A 515 11.22 6.61 -16.61
C PHE A 515 11.35 5.79 -15.30
N LEU A 516 10.74 4.60 -15.26
CA LEU A 516 10.87 3.65 -14.14
C LEU A 516 12.29 3.05 -14.05
N SER A 517 12.98 2.83 -15.17
CA SER A 517 14.35 2.28 -15.15
C SER A 517 15.37 3.19 -14.46
N ARG A 518 15.11 4.51 -14.43
CA ARG A 518 15.88 5.49 -13.64
C ARG A 518 15.78 5.26 -12.13
N TRP A 519 14.74 4.58 -11.65
CA TRP A 519 14.56 4.25 -10.22
C TRP A 519 14.95 2.80 -9.87
N PHE A 520 15.06 1.90 -10.84
CA PHE A 520 15.16 0.45 -10.55
C PHE A 520 16.43 -0.27 -11.03
N GLN A 521 17.42 0.39 -11.68
CA GLN A 521 18.68 -0.27 -12.11
C GLN A 521 18.45 -1.64 -12.83
N ILE A 522 17.33 -1.76 -13.53
CA ILE A 522 16.79 -3.03 -14.05
C ILE A 522 17.75 -3.68 -15.05
N GLU A 523 18.31 -2.87 -15.94
CA GLU A 523 19.22 -3.34 -16.98
C GLU A 523 20.55 -3.82 -16.40
N SER A 524 21.04 -3.17 -15.33
CA SER A 524 22.27 -3.61 -14.65
C SER A 524 22.08 -4.93 -13.91
N LEU A 525 20.92 -5.16 -13.30
CA LEU A 525 20.65 -6.43 -12.60
C LEU A 525 20.47 -7.57 -13.60
N TYR A 526 19.75 -7.34 -14.71
CA TYR A 526 19.65 -8.31 -15.80
C TYR A 526 21.02 -8.67 -16.37
N LYS A 527 21.83 -7.67 -16.76
CA LYS A 527 23.19 -7.90 -17.28
C LYS A 527 24.10 -8.58 -16.27
N PHE A 528 23.86 -8.35 -14.97
CA PHE A 528 24.58 -9.03 -13.90
C PHE A 528 24.21 -10.51 -13.81
N ASN A 529 22.92 -10.84 -13.73
CA ASN A 529 22.46 -12.23 -13.62
C ASN A 529 22.72 -13.05 -14.90
N ALA A 530 22.62 -12.42 -16.08
CA ALA A 530 22.92 -13.07 -17.36
C ALA A 530 24.36 -13.61 -17.46
N LYS A 531 25.30 -13.09 -16.67
CA LYS A 531 26.69 -13.57 -16.61
C LYS A 531 26.80 -15.02 -16.16
N PHE A 532 25.82 -15.52 -15.41
CA PHE A 532 25.84 -16.87 -14.83
C PHE A 532 25.08 -17.89 -15.68
N GLN A 533 24.65 -17.50 -16.90
CA GLN A 533 23.88 -18.33 -17.82
C GLN A 533 22.63 -18.99 -17.20
N PRO A 534 21.75 -18.22 -16.54
CA PRO A 534 20.57 -18.77 -15.88
C PRO A 534 19.52 -19.21 -16.90
N ARG A 535 18.69 -20.18 -16.50
CA ARG A 535 17.35 -20.41 -17.02
C ARG A 535 16.44 -19.30 -16.51
N TRP A 536 15.65 -18.72 -17.40
CA TRP A 536 14.73 -17.63 -17.07
C TRP A 536 13.33 -18.18 -16.83
N GLU A 537 12.76 -17.91 -15.66
CA GLU A 537 11.37 -18.26 -15.32
C GLU A 537 10.49 -17.00 -15.25
N PRO A 538 9.40 -16.91 -16.03
CA PRO A 538 8.55 -15.73 -16.05
C PRO A 538 7.76 -15.60 -14.74
N ARG A 539 7.65 -14.38 -14.24
CA ARG A 539 6.80 -14.04 -13.10
C ARG A 539 5.75 -13.01 -13.49
N PHE A 540 4.58 -13.10 -12.87
CA PHE A 540 3.40 -12.33 -13.25
C PHE A 540 2.91 -11.43 -12.12
N VAL A 541 2.23 -10.37 -12.50
CA VAL A 541 1.35 -9.58 -11.63
C VAL A 541 -0.08 -9.87 -12.02
N VAL A 542 -0.91 -10.23 -11.04
CA VAL A 542 -2.35 -10.43 -11.24
C VAL A 542 -3.11 -9.23 -10.69
N TYR A 543 -4.05 -8.71 -11.49
CA TYR A 543 -4.78 -7.47 -11.21
C TYR A 543 -6.22 -7.51 -11.75
N ARG A 544 -7.10 -6.68 -11.18
CA ARG A 544 -8.52 -6.68 -11.57
C ARG A 544 -8.82 -5.89 -12.84
N ALA A 545 -8.25 -4.70 -12.95
CA ALA A 545 -8.45 -3.81 -14.07
C ALA A 545 -7.18 -2.99 -14.31
N SER A 546 -6.88 -2.66 -15.57
CA SER A 546 -5.65 -1.91 -15.91
C SER A 546 -5.60 -0.53 -15.25
N ALA A 547 -6.77 0.05 -14.88
CA ALA A 547 -6.85 1.30 -14.13
C ALA A 547 -6.32 1.20 -12.69
N ASP A 548 -6.23 0.00 -12.11
CA ASP A 548 -5.68 -0.24 -10.77
C ASP A 548 -4.15 -0.37 -10.79
N LEU A 549 -3.52 -0.65 -11.94
CA LEU A 549 -2.08 -0.88 -12.07
C LEU A 549 -1.21 0.24 -11.49
N PRO A 550 -1.48 1.54 -11.71
CA PRO A 550 -0.67 2.61 -11.10
C PRO A 550 -0.68 2.56 -9.58
N ARG A 551 -1.84 2.23 -8.99
CA ARG A 551 -2.01 2.13 -7.54
C ARG A 551 -1.36 0.87 -6.99
N ILE A 552 -1.49 -0.26 -7.69
CA ILE A 552 -0.82 -1.52 -7.37
C ILE A 552 0.70 -1.31 -7.42
N GLY A 553 1.22 -0.69 -8.48
CA GLY A 553 2.64 -0.36 -8.61
C GLY A 553 3.15 0.53 -7.47
N PHE A 554 2.40 1.58 -7.11
CA PHE A 554 2.75 2.42 -5.96
C PHE A 554 2.73 1.65 -4.63
N ALA A 555 1.73 0.80 -4.41
CA ALA A 555 1.65 -0.05 -3.22
C ALA A 555 2.80 -1.06 -3.17
N ALA A 556 3.17 -1.67 -4.31
CA ALA A 556 4.31 -2.57 -4.42
C ALA A 556 5.62 -1.84 -4.12
N MET A 557 5.84 -0.63 -4.66
CA MET A 557 7.02 0.18 -4.34
C MET A 557 7.13 0.51 -2.84
N GLN A 558 6.00 0.81 -2.19
CA GLN A 558 5.96 1.04 -0.75
C GLN A 558 6.17 -0.25 0.06
N ALA A 559 5.63 -1.39 -0.40
CA ALA A 559 5.81 -2.69 0.25
C ALA A 559 7.28 -3.13 0.19
N GLU A 560 7.91 -3.02 -0.98
CA GLU A 560 9.30 -3.34 -1.26
C GLU A 560 10.30 -2.31 -0.65
N GLY A 561 9.81 -1.23 -0.02
CA GLY A 561 10.64 -0.25 0.69
C GLY A 561 11.33 0.81 -0.20
N PHE A 562 10.89 0.98 -1.45
CA PHE A 562 11.36 2.05 -2.36
C PHE A 562 10.75 3.42 -2.04
N VAL A 563 9.56 3.45 -1.44
CA VAL A 563 8.84 4.69 -1.08
C VAL A 563 8.47 4.68 0.40
N ASN A 564 9.17 5.49 1.19
CA ASN A 564 8.84 5.74 2.59
C ASN A 564 8.10 7.08 2.72
N LEU A 565 6.78 7.02 2.93
CA LEU A 565 5.92 8.19 3.21
C LEU A 565 5.75 8.46 4.71
N ALA A 566 6.55 7.80 5.56
CA ALA A 566 6.61 8.15 6.96
C ALA A 566 7.22 9.55 7.07
N LEU A 567 6.41 10.54 7.45
CA LEU A 567 6.90 11.84 7.91
C LEU A 567 8.00 11.58 8.96
N PRO A 568 9.17 12.23 8.86
CA PRO A 568 10.26 12.01 9.79
C PRO A 568 9.82 12.48 11.17
N LEU A 569 9.30 11.56 11.98
CA LEU A 569 9.06 11.82 13.39
C LEU A 569 10.43 11.95 14.08
N PRO A 570 10.65 12.98 14.93
CA PRO A 570 11.91 13.19 15.62
C PRO A 570 12.38 11.92 16.37
N ARG A 571 13.69 11.64 16.33
CA ARG A 571 14.31 10.42 16.87
C ARG A 571 13.94 10.12 18.34
N PHE A 572 13.63 11.13 19.16
CA PHE A 572 13.22 10.95 20.56
C PHE A 572 11.79 10.41 20.73
N LEU A 573 10.92 10.51 19.71
CA LEU A 573 9.59 9.88 19.69
C LEU A 573 9.62 8.45 19.12
N ARG A 574 10.75 8.03 18.51
CA ARG A 574 11.02 6.63 18.13
C ARG A 574 11.35 5.81 19.38
N ARG A 575 10.38 5.63 20.27
CA ARG A 575 10.47 4.59 21.31
C ARG A 575 10.48 3.24 20.59
N ARG A 576 11.63 2.56 20.54
CA ARG A 576 11.73 1.11 20.32
C ARG A 576 10.99 0.41 21.47
N ARG A 577 9.66 0.41 21.43
CA ARG A 577 8.90 -0.59 22.18
C ARG A 577 8.97 -1.86 21.34
N PRO A 578 9.44 -3.01 21.89
CA PRO A 578 9.18 -4.28 21.24
C PRO A 578 7.67 -4.33 20.99
N ALA A 579 7.28 -4.61 19.75
CA ALA A 579 5.88 -4.77 19.41
C ALA A 579 5.34 -5.88 20.32
N GLY A 580 4.56 -5.51 21.34
CA GLY A 580 3.98 -6.49 22.25
C GLY A 580 3.20 -7.51 21.42
N ARG A 581 3.42 -8.79 21.72
CA ARG A 581 2.68 -9.93 21.17
C ARG A 581 1.19 -9.59 21.15
N ARG A 582 0.60 -9.58 19.96
CA ARG A 582 -0.83 -9.31 19.78
C ARG A 582 -1.43 -10.44 18.95
N PRO A 583 -2.57 -10.97 19.35
CA PRO A 583 -3.24 -12.00 18.57
C PRO A 583 -3.61 -11.45 17.18
N CYS A 584 -3.53 -12.34 16.20
CA CYS A 584 -4.05 -12.15 14.85
C CYS A 584 -5.48 -11.57 14.91
N ALA A 585 -5.74 -10.52 14.12
CA ALA A 585 -7.08 -9.90 14.06
C ALA A 585 -8.15 -10.89 13.56
N HIS A 586 -7.74 -11.94 12.86
CA HIS A 586 -8.60 -12.88 12.14
C HIS A 586 -8.98 -14.13 12.97
N GLY A 587 -8.43 -14.33 14.17
CA GLY A 587 -8.83 -15.43 15.06
C GLY A 587 -10.22 -15.26 15.69
N THR A 588 -10.81 -14.07 15.65
CA THR A 588 -12.08 -13.78 16.34
C THR A 588 -13.33 -14.16 15.57
N THR A 589 -13.23 -14.53 14.29
CA THR A 589 -14.41 -14.88 13.48
C THR A 589 -14.79 -16.37 13.60
N THR A 590 -13.82 -17.24 13.89
CA THR A 590 -14.07 -18.69 14.02
C THR A 590 -14.93 -18.99 15.25
N GLU A 591 -14.70 -18.32 16.38
CA GLU A 591 -15.47 -18.54 17.63
C GLU A 591 -16.94 -18.08 17.55
N ARG A 592 -17.28 -17.14 16.66
CA ARG A 592 -18.67 -16.71 16.49
C ARG A 592 -19.54 -17.70 15.71
N SER A 593 -18.93 -18.56 14.90
CA SER A 593 -19.65 -19.59 14.16
C SER A 593 -19.92 -20.86 14.99
N VAL A 594 -19.10 -21.12 16.01
CA VAL A 594 -19.25 -22.33 16.87
C VAL A 594 -20.21 -22.10 18.04
N ARG A 595 -20.51 -20.84 18.41
CA ARG A 595 -21.54 -20.53 19.43
C ARG A 595 -22.96 -20.35 18.88
N ALA A 596 -23.17 -20.59 17.59
CA ALA A 596 -24.47 -20.48 16.93
C ALA A 596 -24.87 -21.79 16.20
N ALA A 597 -24.35 -22.93 16.67
CA ALA A 597 -24.82 -24.27 16.34
C ALA A 597 -25.45 -24.91 17.58
#